data_AF-A0ABD1DXI4-F1
#
_entry.id   AF-A0ABD1DXI4-F1
#
_cell.length_a   1.000
_cell.length_b   1.000
_cell.length_c   1.000
_cell.angle_alpha   90.00
_cell.angle_beta   90.00
_cell.angle_gamma   90.00
#
_symmetry.space_group_name_H-M   'P 1'
#
loop_
_entity.id
_entity.type
_entity.pdbx_description
1 polymer ?
#
loop_
_entity_poly.entity_id
_entity_poly.type
_entity_poly.pdbx_seq_one_letter_code
_entity_poly.pdbx_strand_id
1 'polypeptide(L)'
;METWLVIGISGVTNGGKTTLAKSLLSYFSDNLNKIIFKENITLNKVTMLSQDDYFLPVDSPKHKVVEKLNHINWEIPSSIDMDKMCHDIMKILGHKFILYNCHQLSKSEGDNNIAEQVEPDSAADEDNIFADHFLSNYLNRYDEACAATAGNQRTSNLIKKSKNESFQNMNIKLNVLLIEGFLIFNHPFTLDLCNIKFHLHLPYEKCYARRIERTYDPPDVVGYFEMCVWPLYEKHFKEFKDQPDIFMLNGEIAKENIFNYVLNCVK
;
A
#
# COMPACT_ATOMS: atom_id res chain seq x y z
N MET A 1 -7.60 -12.47 -17.83
CA MET A 1 -7.48 -12.09 -16.41
C MET A 1 -6.42 -11.02 -16.35
N GLU A 2 -6.71 -9.86 -15.76
CA GLU A 2 -5.73 -8.78 -15.71
C GLU A 2 -4.64 -9.11 -14.69
N THR A 3 -3.38 -8.75 -14.99
CA THR A 3 -2.26 -8.95 -14.07
C THR A 3 -1.92 -7.62 -13.42
N TRP A 4 -1.87 -7.59 -12.10
CA TRP A 4 -1.71 -6.37 -11.31
C TRP A 4 -0.49 -6.47 -10.39
N LEU A 5 0.32 -5.43 -10.39
CA LEU A 5 1.28 -5.13 -9.35
C LEU A 5 0.70 -4.04 -8.45
N VAL A 6 0.47 -4.36 -7.18
CA VAL A 6 -0.04 -3.40 -6.19
C VAL A 6 1.10 -2.94 -5.30
N ILE A 7 1.35 -1.63 -5.29
CA ILE A 7 2.42 -1.00 -4.50
C ILE A 7 1.78 -0.14 -3.41
N GLY A 8 2.05 -0.48 -2.16
CA GLY A 8 1.62 0.26 -0.98
C GLY A 8 2.68 1.27 -0.54
N ILE A 9 2.28 2.52 -0.35
CA ILE A 9 3.14 3.60 0.15
C ILE A 9 2.50 4.18 1.41
N SER A 10 2.91 3.65 2.56
CA SER A 10 2.55 4.15 3.87
C SER A 10 3.62 5.12 4.40
N GLY A 11 3.38 5.67 5.58
CA GLY A 11 4.31 6.60 6.22
C GLY A 11 3.63 7.59 7.14
N VAL A 12 4.46 8.21 7.97
CA VAL A 12 4.08 9.30 8.85
C VAL A 12 3.44 10.47 8.08
N THR A 13 2.60 11.25 8.76
CA THR A 13 2.10 12.52 8.22
C THR A 13 3.25 13.41 7.75
N ASN A 14 3.08 14.13 6.63
CA ASN A 14 4.11 14.99 6.04
C ASN A 14 5.44 14.28 5.69
N GLY A 15 5.46 12.94 5.63
CA GLY A 15 6.61 12.12 5.26
C GLY A 15 6.98 12.14 3.77
N GLY A 16 6.08 12.64 2.90
CA GLY A 16 6.29 12.70 1.45
C GLY A 16 5.60 11.59 0.64
N LYS A 17 4.69 10.82 1.25
CA LYS A 17 3.94 9.70 0.62
C LYS A 17 3.35 10.06 -0.74
N THR A 18 2.44 11.03 -0.77
CA THR A 18 1.75 11.48 -1.99
C THR A 18 2.73 12.02 -3.03
N THR A 19 3.86 12.62 -2.62
CA THR A 19 4.90 13.06 -3.57
C THR A 19 5.57 11.88 -4.24
N LEU A 20 6.01 10.88 -3.46
CA LEU A 20 6.59 9.64 -4.00
C LEU A 20 5.59 8.90 -4.90
N ALA A 21 4.34 8.75 -4.47
CA ALA A 21 3.29 8.11 -5.25
C ALA A 21 3.05 8.83 -6.59
N LYS A 22 3.01 10.17 -6.60
CA LYS A 22 2.87 10.96 -7.84
C LYS A 22 4.07 10.83 -8.76
N SER A 23 5.30 10.79 -8.22
CA SER A 23 6.51 10.56 -9.02
C SER A 23 6.49 9.18 -9.69
N LEU A 24 6.08 8.13 -8.96
CA LEU A 24 5.90 6.78 -9.53
C LEU A 24 4.78 6.75 -10.56
N LEU A 25 3.65 7.40 -10.30
CA LEU A 25 2.54 7.51 -11.24
C LEU A 25 3.00 8.15 -12.56
N SER A 26 3.74 9.26 -12.50
CA SER A 26 4.31 9.92 -13.69
C SER A 26 5.23 8.97 -14.44
N TYR A 27 6.19 8.35 -13.74
CA TYR A 27 7.13 7.42 -14.34
C TYR A 27 6.43 6.26 -15.07
N PHE A 28 5.47 5.59 -14.42
CA PHE A 28 4.73 4.51 -15.05
C PHE A 28 3.87 5.00 -16.21
N SER A 29 3.25 6.19 -16.10
CA SER A 29 2.47 6.79 -17.19
C SER A 29 3.34 7.05 -18.43
N ASP A 30 4.54 7.57 -18.24
CA ASP A 30 5.51 7.86 -19.31
C ASP A 30 6.08 6.58 -19.96
N ASN A 31 5.90 5.43 -19.31
CA ASN A 31 6.38 4.13 -19.77
C ASN A 31 5.26 3.16 -20.15
N LEU A 32 4.02 3.63 -20.33
CA LEU A 32 2.93 2.83 -20.86
C LEU A 32 3.27 2.24 -22.24
N ASN A 33 2.86 1.00 -22.47
CA ASN A 33 3.14 0.18 -23.64
C ASN A 33 4.62 -0.14 -23.89
N LYS A 34 5.51 0.17 -22.95
CA LYS A 34 6.93 -0.21 -23.00
C LYS A 34 7.18 -1.47 -22.19
N ILE A 35 8.24 -2.18 -22.57
CA ILE A 35 8.78 -3.28 -21.78
C ILE A 35 9.29 -2.70 -20.47
N ILE A 36 8.88 -3.29 -19.35
CA ILE A 36 9.27 -2.87 -18.01
C ILE A 36 9.68 -4.11 -17.20
N PHE A 37 10.78 -4.01 -16.46
CA PHE A 37 11.35 -5.09 -15.63
C PHE A 37 12.03 -6.22 -16.43
N LYS A 38 11.26 -6.98 -17.23
CA LYS A 38 11.73 -8.12 -18.03
C LYS A 38 11.25 -8.03 -19.47
N GLU A 39 11.99 -8.64 -20.40
CA GLU A 39 11.74 -8.59 -21.85
C GLU A 39 10.32 -8.98 -22.28
N ASN A 40 9.62 -9.78 -21.48
CA ASN A 40 8.27 -10.26 -21.76
C ASN A 40 7.16 -9.51 -20.99
N ILE A 41 7.46 -8.44 -20.25
CA ILE A 41 6.47 -7.69 -19.46
C ILE A 41 6.29 -6.31 -20.06
N THR A 42 5.09 -6.00 -20.52
CA THR A 42 4.71 -4.69 -21.06
C THR A 42 3.76 -3.98 -20.10
N LEU A 43 4.06 -2.73 -19.75
CA LEU A 43 3.19 -1.93 -18.90
C LEU A 43 1.92 -1.54 -19.66
N ASN A 44 0.75 -1.82 -19.10
CA ASN A 44 -0.54 -1.62 -19.76
C ASN A 44 -1.36 -0.47 -19.17
N LYS A 45 -1.37 -0.34 -17.84
CA LYS A 45 -2.15 0.68 -17.13
C LYS A 45 -1.48 1.01 -15.80
N VAL A 46 -1.62 2.25 -15.35
CA VAL A 46 -1.31 2.65 -13.98
C VAL A 46 -2.50 3.39 -13.37
N THR A 47 -2.77 3.17 -12.08
CA THR A 47 -3.83 3.85 -11.32
C THR A 47 -3.32 4.12 -9.91
N MET A 48 -3.79 5.20 -9.30
CA MET A 48 -3.41 5.60 -7.94
C MET A 48 -4.66 5.90 -7.11
N LEU A 49 -4.66 5.46 -5.85
CA LEU A 49 -5.64 5.82 -4.83
C LEU A 49 -4.93 6.45 -3.64
N SER A 50 -5.48 7.57 -3.14
CA SER A 50 -5.05 8.23 -1.91
C SER A 50 -6.04 7.95 -0.80
N GLN A 51 -5.57 7.49 0.35
CA GLN A 51 -6.41 7.24 1.53
C GLN A 51 -7.08 8.54 2.04
N ASP A 52 -6.45 9.69 1.81
CA ASP A 52 -7.00 10.99 2.21
C ASP A 52 -8.33 11.30 1.48
N ASP A 53 -8.59 10.70 0.30
CA ASP A 53 -9.85 10.84 -0.44
C ASP A 53 -11.03 10.08 0.24
N TYR A 54 -10.75 9.31 1.29
CA TYR A 54 -11.71 8.45 1.98
C TYR A 54 -12.00 8.91 3.42
N PHE A 55 -11.56 10.10 3.83
CA PHE A 55 -12.00 10.66 5.10
C PHE A 55 -13.52 10.83 5.14
N LEU A 56 -14.12 10.46 6.26
CA LEU A 56 -15.55 10.64 6.47
C LEU A 56 -15.87 12.14 6.64
N PRO A 57 -17.04 12.60 6.16
CA PRO A 57 -17.52 13.96 6.38
C PRO A 57 -17.48 14.35 7.87
N VAL A 58 -17.26 15.63 8.16
CA VAL A 58 -17.10 16.16 9.54
C VAL A 58 -18.29 15.86 10.45
N ASP A 59 -19.49 15.70 9.88
CA ASP A 59 -20.75 15.40 10.57
C ASP A 59 -21.01 13.89 10.75
N SER A 60 -20.09 13.04 10.30
CA SER A 60 -20.23 11.59 10.42
C SER A 60 -20.30 11.15 11.90
N PRO A 61 -21.28 10.32 12.28
CA PRO A 61 -21.41 9.82 13.65
C PRO A 61 -20.33 8.79 14.03
N LYS A 62 -19.51 8.35 13.06
CA LYS A 62 -18.40 7.42 13.30
C LYS A 62 -17.16 8.12 13.86
N HIS A 63 -17.11 9.45 13.80
CA HIS A 63 -16.00 10.23 14.34
C HIS A 63 -15.90 10.10 15.86
N LYS A 64 -14.67 10.04 16.36
CA LYS A 64 -14.39 10.12 17.80
C LYS A 64 -13.78 11.46 18.11
N VAL A 65 -14.29 12.12 19.14
CA VAL A 65 -13.77 13.43 19.58
C VAL A 65 -12.73 13.22 20.67
N VAL A 66 -11.63 13.96 20.55
CA VAL A 66 -10.62 14.10 21.61
C VAL A 66 -11.17 15.12 22.60
N GLU A 67 -11.80 14.66 23.68
CA GLU A 67 -12.53 15.52 24.62
C GLU A 67 -11.73 16.73 25.11
N LYS A 68 -10.45 16.50 25.47
CA LYS A 68 -9.54 17.55 25.96
C LYS A 68 -9.27 18.67 24.95
N LEU A 69 -9.40 18.36 23.67
CA LEU A 69 -9.14 19.30 22.56
C LEU A 69 -10.43 19.79 21.91
N ASN A 70 -11.58 19.18 22.23
CA ASN A 70 -12.84 19.36 21.53
C ASN A 70 -12.66 19.29 19.98
N HIS A 71 -11.87 18.30 19.54
CA HIS A 71 -11.49 18.16 18.14
C HIS A 71 -11.66 16.72 17.67
N ILE A 72 -12.05 16.53 16.40
CA ILE A 72 -12.19 15.20 15.81
C ILE A 72 -10.81 14.53 15.75
N ASN A 73 -10.76 13.26 16.13
CA ASN A 73 -9.58 12.44 15.93
C ASN A 73 -9.58 11.89 14.50
N TRP A 74 -8.78 12.51 13.64
CA TRP A 74 -8.57 12.12 12.25
C TRP A 74 -7.52 11.01 12.07
N GLU A 75 -6.82 10.63 13.14
CA GLU A 75 -5.63 9.77 13.08
C GLU A 75 -5.97 8.30 13.40
N ILE A 76 -7.25 7.91 13.26
CA ILE A 76 -7.75 6.57 13.60
C ILE A 76 -8.51 5.94 12.44
N PRO A 77 -8.54 4.60 12.32
CA PRO A 77 -9.25 3.94 11.22
C PRO A 77 -10.74 4.32 11.11
N SER A 78 -11.41 4.64 12.23
CA SER A 78 -12.84 4.97 12.21
C SER A 78 -13.17 6.34 11.61
N SER A 79 -12.20 7.22 11.37
CA SER A 79 -12.42 8.49 10.65
C SER A 79 -12.33 8.33 9.13
N ILE A 80 -12.01 7.13 8.64
CA ILE A 80 -11.80 6.81 7.22
C ILE A 80 -12.82 5.75 6.78
N ASP A 81 -13.45 5.95 5.63
CA ASP A 81 -14.32 4.96 4.99
C ASP A 81 -13.50 3.87 4.28
N MET A 82 -12.87 3.01 5.08
CA MET A 82 -12.08 1.89 4.58
C MET A 82 -12.91 0.90 3.78
N ASP A 83 -14.21 0.75 4.09
CA ASP A 83 -15.11 -0.12 3.32
C ASP A 83 -15.27 0.40 1.89
N LYS A 84 -15.51 1.71 1.74
CA LYS A 84 -15.56 2.35 0.42
C LYS A 84 -14.22 2.26 -0.31
N MET A 85 -13.10 2.50 0.38
CA MET A 85 -11.76 2.37 -0.21
C MET A 85 -11.51 0.96 -0.74
N CYS A 86 -11.82 -0.07 0.05
CA CYS A 86 -11.64 -1.46 -0.36
C CYS A 86 -12.59 -1.83 -1.52
N HIS A 87 -13.82 -1.29 -1.52
CA HIS A 87 -14.74 -1.46 -2.65
C HIS A 87 -14.21 -0.84 -3.95
N ASP A 88 -13.68 0.38 -3.90
CA ASP A 88 -13.12 1.06 -5.07
C ASP A 88 -11.85 0.35 -5.58
N ILE A 89 -11.01 -0.17 -4.69
CA ILE A 89 -9.87 -1.05 -5.05
C ILE A 89 -10.37 -2.27 -5.82
N MET A 90 -11.37 -2.98 -5.30
CA MET A 90 -11.92 -4.16 -5.96
C MET A 90 -12.54 -3.84 -7.32
N LYS A 91 -13.19 -2.68 -7.46
CA LYS A 91 -13.69 -2.20 -8.75
C LYS A 91 -12.56 -1.93 -9.76
N ILE A 92 -11.41 -1.44 -9.31
CA ILE A 92 -10.23 -1.22 -10.16
C ILE A 92 -9.61 -2.54 -10.62
N LEU A 93 -9.43 -3.49 -9.71
CA LEU A 93 -8.85 -4.81 -10.00
C LEU A 93 -9.78 -5.67 -10.86
N GLY A 94 -11.09 -5.45 -10.72
CA GLY A 94 -12.15 -6.21 -11.39
C GLY A 94 -12.40 -7.57 -10.74
N HIS A 95 -13.40 -8.29 -11.24
CA HIS A 95 -13.85 -9.57 -10.66
C HIS A 95 -12.85 -10.73 -10.79
N LYS A 96 -11.82 -10.61 -11.65
CA LYS A 96 -10.83 -11.67 -11.90
C LYS A 96 -9.48 -11.03 -12.23
N PHE A 97 -8.56 -11.08 -11.29
CA PHE A 97 -7.20 -10.56 -11.44
C PHE A 97 -6.14 -11.53 -10.92
N ILE A 98 -4.90 -11.34 -11.40
CA ILE A 98 -3.69 -12.03 -10.95
C ILE A 98 -2.83 -10.99 -10.25
N LEU A 99 -2.36 -11.29 -9.04
CA LEU A 99 -1.33 -10.50 -8.38
C LEU A 99 0.05 -10.93 -8.88
N TYR A 100 0.80 -9.98 -9.43
CA TYR A 100 2.16 -10.18 -9.89
C TYR A 100 3.11 -10.27 -8.69
N ASN A 101 3.86 -11.36 -8.57
CA ASN A 101 4.79 -11.58 -7.48
C ASN A 101 6.23 -11.21 -7.89
N CYS A 102 6.79 -10.17 -7.25
CA CYS A 102 8.14 -9.69 -7.52
C CYS A 102 9.25 -10.52 -6.85
N HIS A 103 8.96 -11.39 -5.86
CA HIS A 103 9.98 -12.17 -5.15
C HIS A 103 10.72 -13.21 -6.02
N GLN A 104 10.32 -13.39 -7.27
CA GLN A 104 11.06 -14.18 -8.26
C GLN A 104 12.16 -13.37 -9.00
N LEU A 105 12.44 -12.13 -8.58
CA LEU A 105 13.39 -11.22 -9.24
C LEU A 105 14.76 -11.12 -8.55
N SER A 106 14.89 -11.50 -7.27
CA SER A 106 16.18 -11.41 -6.55
C SER A 106 17.07 -12.65 -6.66
N LYS A 107 16.65 -13.68 -7.41
CA LYS A 107 17.46 -14.90 -7.67
C LYS A 107 17.86 -14.99 -9.15
N SER A 108 18.65 -14.05 -9.64
CA SER A 108 19.55 -14.28 -10.78
C SER A 108 20.78 -13.37 -10.69
N GLU A 109 21.88 -14.00 -10.26
CA GLU A 109 23.29 -13.79 -10.62
C GLU A 109 23.88 -12.37 -10.58
N GLY A 110 24.72 -12.15 -9.55
CA GLY A 110 25.94 -11.35 -9.71
C GLY A 110 25.98 -10.04 -8.95
N ASP A 111 26.12 -10.09 -7.61
CA ASP A 111 27.02 -9.16 -6.92
C ASP A 111 27.45 -9.76 -5.58
N ASN A 112 28.59 -10.45 -5.60
CA ASN A 112 29.37 -10.62 -4.38
C ASN A 112 29.91 -9.24 -4.02
N ASN A 113 29.30 -8.56 -3.04
CA ASN A 113 30.02 -7.87 -1.97
C ASN A 113 29.05 -7.17 -0.99
N ILE A 114 29.11 -7.64 0.26
CA ILE A 114 28.70 -6.98 1.52
C ILE A 114 27.18 -6.76 1.69
N ALA A 115 26.46 -7.85 1.89
CA ALA A 115 25.36 -7.90 2.84
C ALA A 115 25.58 -9.15 3.70
N GLU A 116 25.61 -9.00 5.02
CA GLU A 116 25.71 -10.13 5.94
C GLU A 116 24.65 -11.18 5.61
N GLN A 117 25.09 -12.43 5.63
CA GLN A 117 24.28 -13.61 5.39
C GLN A 117 23.15 -13.67 6.42
N VAL A 118 21.93 -13.34 6.00
CA VAL A 118 20.71 -13.78 6.68
C VAL A 118 20.15 -14.90 5.83
N GLU A 119 20.32 -16.14 6.29
CA GLU A 119 19.61 -17.29 5.71
C GLU A 119 18.10 -17.04 5.79
N PRO A 120 17.31 -17.53 4.81
CA PRO A 120 15.87 -17.34 4.83
C PRO A 120 15.28 -18.10 6.02
N ASP A 121 14.77 -17.35 7.00
CA ASP A 121 13.98 -17.90 8.10
C ASP A 121 12.73 -18.58 7.52
N SER A 122 12.54 -19.86 7.85
CA SER A 122 11.38 -20.67 7.46
C SER A 122 10.03 -20.12 7.96
N ALA A 123 10.06 -19.07 8.79
CA ALA A 123 8.87 -18.34 9.26
C ALA A 123 8.19 -17.51 8.16
N ALA A 124 8.93 -17.02 7.17
CA ALA A 124 8.37 -16.19 6.10
C ALA A 124 7.37 -16.96 5.20
N ASP A 125 7.51 -18.28 5.10
CA ASP A 125 6.56 -19.13 4.35
C ASP A 125 5.27 -19.38 5.15
N GLU A 126 5.31 -19.41 6.49
CA GLU A 126 4.12 -19.57 7.34
C GLU A 126 3.28 -18.28 7.39
N ASP A 127 3.90 -17.10 7.52
CA ASP A 127 3.19 -15.81 7.51
C ASP A 127 2.50 -15.54 6.16
N ASN A 128 3.09 -15.99 5.05
CA ASN A 128 2.48 -15.94 3.73
C ASN A 128 1.19 -16.77 3.62
N ILE A 129 1.07 -17.88 4.35
CA ILE A 129 -0.14 -18.72 4.35
C ILE A 129 -1.29 -18.01 5.09
N PHE A 130 -0.99 -17.31 6.19
CA PHE A 130 -2.02 -16.57 6.95
C PHE A 130 -2.49 -15.30 6.22
N ALA A 131 -1.59 -14.54 5.59
CA ALA A 131 -1.94 -13.41 4.73
C ALA A 131 -2.79 -13.85 3.53
N ASP A 132 -2.42 -14.98 2.90
CA ASP A 132 -3.20 -15.56 1.80
C ASP A 132 -4.61 -15.97 2.27
N HIS A 133 -4.76 -16.42 3.51
CA HIS A 133 -6.05 -16.79 4.09
C HIS A 133 -6.96 -15.58 4.32
N PHE A 134 -6.44 -14.45 4.81
CA PHE A 134 -7.27 -13.26 5.05
C PHE A 134 -7.76 -12.62 3.75
N LEU A 135 -6.86 -12.41 2.77
CA LEU A 135 -7.24 -11.87 1.47
C LEU A 135 -8.25 -12.78 0.77
N SER A 136 -8.02 -14.10 0.78
CA SER A 136 -8.97 -15.07 0.23
C SER A 136 -10.34 -14.98 0.90
N ASN A 137 -10.39 -14.85 2.22
CA ASN A 137 -11.64 -14.72 2.98
C ASN A 137 -12.35 -13.39 2.75
N TYR A 138 -11.61 -12.29 2.57
CA TYR A 138 -12.19 -11.00 2.20
C TYR A 138 -12.83 -11.09 0.82
N LEU A 139 -12.12 -11.67 -0.14
CA LEU A 139 -12.58 -11.85 -1.51
C LEU A 139 -13.83 -12.73 -1.60
N ASN A 140 -13.89 -13.82 -0.82
CA ASN A 140 -15.09 -14.66 -0.75
C ASN A 140 -16.31 -13.87 -0.23
N ARG A 141 -16.14 -13.08 0.84
CA ARG A 141 -17.21 -12.23 1.39
C ARG A 141 -17.65 -11.15 0.40
N TYR A 142 -16.70 -10.55 -0.32
CA TYR A 142 -16.99 -9.58 -1.37
C TYR A 142 -17.80 -10.21 -2.51
N ASP A 143 -17.42 -11.42 -2.96
CA ASP A 143 -18.15 -12.16 -4.00
C ASP A 143 -19.57 -12.53 -3.55
N GLU A 144 -19.75 -12.97 -2.30
CA GLU A 144 -21.07 -13.25 -1.73
C GLU A 144 -21.98 -12.01 -1.70
N ALA A 145 -21.45 -10.87 -1.27
CA ALA A 145 -22.18 -9.60 -1.26
C ALA A 145 -22.57 -9.15 -2.67
N CYS A 146 -21.66 -9.25 -3.64
CA CYS A 146 -21.93 -8.93 -5.05
C CYS A 146 -22.95 -9.90 -5.68
N ALA A 147 -22.84 -11.20 -5.39
CA ALA A 147 -23.74 -12.23 -5.90
C ALA A 147 -25.18 -12.07 -5.36
N ALA A 148 -25.33 -11.64 -4.10
CA ALA A 148 -26.61 -11.31 -3.50
C ALA A 148 -27.31 -10.13 -4.22
N THR A 149 -26.55 -9.19 -4.77
CA THR A 149 -27.07 -8.08 -5.58
C THR A 149 -27.27 -8.39 -7.07
N ALA A 150 -26.57 -9.39 -7.63
CA ALA A 150 -26.48 -9.57 -9.09
C ALA A 150 -27.21 -10.79 -9.67
N GLY A 151 -27.80 -11.68 -8.86
CA GLY A 151 -28.60 -12.81 -9.34
C GLY A 151 -27.79 -13.78 -10.24
N ASN A 152 -27.15 -14.77 -9.60
CA ASN A 152 -26.51 -15.92 -10.25
C ASN A 152 -25.34 -15.63 -11.23
N GLN A 153 -24.23 -15.12 -10.71
CA GLN A 153 -22.90 -15.54 -11.20
C GLN A 153 -21.93 -15.69 -10.01
N ARG A 154 -21.64 -16.94 -9.62
CA ARG A 154 -20.53 -17.25 -8.70
C ARG A 154 -19.22 -17.11 -9.49
N THR A 155 -18.49 -16.03 -9.30
CA THR A 155 -17.14 -15.86 -9.83
C THR A 155 -16.17 -15.96 -8.68
N SER A 156 -15.44 -17.07 -8.56
CA SER A 156 -14.35 -17.17 -7.59
C SER A 156 -13.27 -16.14 -7.96
N ASN A 157 -13.03 -15.17 -7.09
CA ASN A 157 -11.75 -14.46 -7.08
C ASN A 157 -10.62 -15.50 -7.00
N LEU A 158 -9.93 -15.71 -8.12
CA LEU A 158 -8.87 -16.71 -8.25
C LEU A 158 -7.53 -15.98 -8.22
N ILE A 159 -6.96 -15.82 -7.03
CA ILE A 159 -5.55 -15.45 -6.91
C ILE A 159 -4.73 -16.67 -7.32
N LYS A 160 -4.10 -16.61 -8.48
CA LYS A 160 -2.96 -17.49 -8.79
C LYS A 160 -1.69 -16.72 -8.47
N LYS A 161 -1.02 -17.03 -7.34
CA LYS A 161 0.42 -16.79 -7.26
C LYS A 161 1.06 -17.63 -8.37
N SER A 162 1.87 -17.00 -9.22
CA SER A 162 2.62 -17.67 -10.29
C SER A 162 3.29 -18.94 -9.76
N LYS A 163 2.81 -20.13 -10.16
CA LYS A 163 3.61 -21.35 -10.06
C LYS A 163 4.70 -21.24 -11.13
N ASN A 164 5.91 -21.72 -10.84
CA ASN A 164 7.12 -21.72 -11.68
C ASN A 164 6.99 -22.40 -13.07
N GLU A 165 5.82 -22.43 -13.69
CA GLU A 165 5.63 -22.82 -15.09
C GLU A 165 5.92 -21.61 -16.00
N SER A 166 7.16 -21.56 -16.48
CA SER A 166 7.61 -20.92 -17.72
C SER A 166 6.78 -19.72 -18.22
N PHE A 167 6.76 -18.62 -17.45
CA PHE A 167 6.37 -17.30 -17.97
C PHE A 167 7.35 -16.77 -19.04
N GLN A 168 8.49 -17.45 -19.23
CA GLN A 168 9.53 -17.09 -20.20
C GLN A 168 9.05 -16.94 -21.65
N ASN A 169 7.89 -17.52 -22.00
CA ASN A 169 7.34 -17.48 -23.37
C ASN A 169 6.01 -16.74 -23.53
N MET A 170 5.47 -16.09 -22.48
CA MET A 170 4.24 -15.30 -22.59
C MET A 170 4.51 -13.81 -22.40
N ASN A 171 4.00 -12.99 -23.32
CA ASN A 171 3.95 -11.54 -23.17
C ASN A 171 2.88 -11.18 -22.12
N ILE A 172 3.30 -10.67 -20.98
CA ILE A 172 2.44 -10.24 -19.87
C ILE A 172 2.13 -8.76 -20.04
N LYS A 173 0.84 -8.41 -20.02
CA LYS A 173 0.40 -7.03 -19.84
C LYS A 173 0.22 -6.76 -18.35
N LEU A 174 1.06 -5.90 -17.79
CA LEU A 174 1.05 -5.58 -16.37
C LEU A 174 0.32 -4.26 -16.11
N ASN A 175 -0.63 -4.29 -15.18
CA ASN A 175 -1.25 -3.11 -14.61
C ASN A 175 -0.60 -2.78 -13.26
N VAL A 176 -0.46 -1.50 -12.94
CA VAL A 176 0.08 -1.05 -11.65
C VAL A 176 -1.00 -0.31 -10.88
N LEU A 177 -1.22 -0.68 -9.62
CA LEU A 177 -2.06 0.04 -8.67
C LEU A 177 -1.17 0.58 -7.55
N LEU A 178 -1.12 1.91 -7.43
CA LEU A 178 -0.49 2.60 -6.32
C LEU A 178 -1.55 2.89 -5.26
N ILE A 179 -1.30 2.46 -4.02
CA ILE A 179 -2.15 2.76 -2.87
C ILE A 179 -1.29 3.53 -1.88
N GLU A 180 -1.66 4.77 -1.56
CA GLU A 180 -0.90 5.59 -0.62
C GLU A 180 -1.79 6.10 0.51
N GLY A 181 -1.25 6.14 1.73
CA GLY A 181 -1.99 6.58 2.90
C GLY A 181 -1.29 6.24 4.22
N PHE A 182 -1.62 6.94 5.30
CA PHE A 182 -0.90 6.77 6.57
C PHE A 182 -1.33 5.53 7.37
N LEU A 183 -2.54 4.98 7.14
CA LEU A 183 -3.09 3.79 7.83
C LEU A 183 -3.31 2.57 6.93
N ILE A 184 -2.84 2.59 5.68
CA ILE A 184 -3.11 1.50 4.72
C ILE A 184 -2.50 0.15 5.15
N PHE A 185 -1.49 0.14 6.02
CA PHE A 185 -0.91 -1.10 6.55
C PHE A 185 -1.55 -1.56 7.87
N ASN A 186 -2.41 -0.74 8.48
CA ASN A 186 -3.19 -1.11 9.67
C ASN A 186 -4.52 -1.79 9.31
N HIS A 187 -4.87 -1.80 8.03
CA HIS A 187 -6.06 -2.50 7.54
C HIS A 187 -5.64 -3.80 6.83
N PRO A 188 -6.06 -4.98 7.32
CA PRO A 188 -5.51 -6.26 6.86
C PRO A 188 -5.67 -6.49 5.35
N PHE A 189 -6.81 -6.11 4.75
CA PHE A 189 -6.99 -6.28 3.30
C PHE A 189 -5.97 -5.51 2.47
N THR A 190 -5.68 -4.26 2.82
CA THR A 190 -4.72 -3.43 2.06
C THR A 190 -3.29 -3.83 2.36
N LEU A 191 -3.00 -4.30 3.58
CA LEU A 191 -1.72 -4.90 3.91
C LEU A 191 -1.46 -6.14 3.03
N ASP A 192 -2.38 -7.11 3.01
CA ASP A 192 -2.19 -8.36 2.26
C ASP A 192 -2.20 -8.17 0.74
N LEU A 193 -2.99 -7.21 0.24
CA LEU A 193 -3.09 -6.93 -1.19
C LEU A 193 -1.79 -6.36 -1.77
N CYS A 194 -1.06 -5.53 -1.01
CA CYS A 194 0.14 -4.85 -1.50
C CYS A 194 1.30 -5.83 -1.71
N ASN A 195 1.74 -6.00 -2.96
CA ASN A 195 2.86 -6.87 -3.31
C ASN A 195 4.20 -6.30 -2.86
N ILE A 196 4.34 -4.98 -2.92
CA ILE A 196 5.53 -4.26 -2.45
C ILE A 196 5.06 -3.16 -1.52
N LYS A 197 5.68 -3.06 -0.34
CA LYS A 197 5.24 -2.17 0.73
C LYS A 197 6.39 -1.25 1.13
N PHE A 198 6.16 0.06 1.04
CA PHE A 198 7.10 1.08 1.49
C PHE A 198 6.49 1.88 2.63
N HIS A 199 7.27 2.18 3.67
CA HIS A 199 6.84 3.06 4.76
C HIS A 199 7.82 4.21 4.96
N LEU A 200 7.36 5.46 4.75
CA LEU A 200 8.15 6.67 5.00
C LEU A 200 8.11 7.05 6.48
N HIS A 201 9.28 7.01 7.13
CA HIS A 201 9.47 7.43 8.51
C HIS A 201 10.20 8.78 8.59
N LEU A 202 9.84 9.59 9.59
CA LEU A 202 10.55 10.79 10.00
C LEU A 202 10.68 10.82 11.52
N PRO A 203 11.79 11.35 12.06
CA PRO A 203 11.86 11.71 13.47
C PRO A 203 10.76 12.71 13.87
N TYR A 204 10.38 12.68 15.16
CA TYR A 204 9.34 13.53 15.75
C TYR A 204 9.47 14.99 15.34
N GLU A 205 10.66 15.56 15.51
CA GLU A 205 10.93 16.99 15.34
C GLU A 205 10.74 17.42 13.88
N LYS A 206 11.16 16.56 12.93
CA LYS A 206 11.00 16.81 11.50
C LYS A 206 9.55 16.67 11.07
N CYS A 207 8.85 15.67 11.60
CA CYS A 207 7.42 15.50 11.36
C CYS A 207 6.62 16.69 11.88
N TYR A 208 6.89 17.12 13.12
CA TYR A 208 6.25 18.28 13.75
C TYR A 208 6.48 19.55 12.94
N ALA A 209 7.74 19.87 12.62
CA ALA A 209 8.09 21.05 11.84
C ALA A 209 7.39 21.09 10.47
N ARG A 210 7.26 19.95 9.77
CA ARG A 210 6.54 19.90 8.49
C ARG A 210 5.03 19.97 8.64
N ARG A 211 4.47 19.50 9.77
CA ARG A 211 3.02 19.49 10.02
C ARG A 211 2.51 20.89 10.37
N ILE A 212 3.21 21.63 11.22
CA ILE A 212 2.81 23.00 11.60
C ILE A 212 2.79 23.98 10.42
N GLU A 213 3.54 23.70 9.35
CA GLU A 213 3.54 24.49 8.11
C GLU A 213 2.36 24.14 7.18
N ARG A 214 1.67 23.01 7.41
CA ARG A 214 0.59 22.53 6.55
C ARG A 214 -0.76 22.94 7.11
N THR A 215 -1.60 23.51 6.25
CA THR A 215 -3.00 23.78 6.59
C THR A 215 -3.87 22.56 6.29
N TYR A 216 -4.57 22.09 7.32
CA TYR A 216 -5.61 21.06 7.22
C TYR A 216 -7.01 21.69 7.24
N ASP A 217 -8.00 20.94 6.78
CA ASP A 217 -9.42 21.31 6.87
C ASP A 217 -10.21 20.15 7.53
N PRO A 218 -10.71 20.30 8.77
CA PRO A 218 -10.52 21.48 9.63
C PRO A 218 -9.06 21.65 10.09
N PRO A 219 -8.62 22.88 10.45
CA PRO A 219 -7.26 23.10 10.94
C PRO A 219 -6.95 22.35 12.23
N ASP A 220 -5.70 21.91 12.38
CA ASP A 220 -5.18 21.34 13.62
C ASP A 220 -5.34 22.37 14.77
N VAL A 221 -5.78 21.90 15.94
CA VAL A 221 -5.82 22.71 17.17
C VAL A 221 -4.53 22.59 17.98
N VAL A 222 -4.25 23.56 18.85
CA VAL A 222 -3.06 23.54 19.73
C VAL A 222 -3.02 22.25 20.55
N GLY A 223 -1.88 21.55 20.54
CA GLY A 223 -1.68 20.28 21.24
C GLY A 223 -2.17 19.04 20.48
N TYR A 224 -2.81 19.19 19.32
CA TYR A 224 -3.32 18.04 18.56
C TYR A 224 -2.19 17.13 18.07
N PHE A 225 -1.05 17.69 17.67
CA PHE A 225 0.08 16.89 17.23
C PHE A 225 0.59 15.97 18.35
N GLU A 226 0.85 16.56 19.51
CA GLU A 226 1.44 15.90 20.67
C GLU A 226 0.47 14.93 21.35
N MET A 227 -0.81 15.27 21.39
CA MET A 227 -1.82 14.46 22.08
C MET A 227 -2.44 13.38 21.21
N CYS A 228 -2.41 13.53 19.88
CA CYS A 228 -3.10 12.64 18.96
C CYS A 228 -2.21 12.14 17.84
N VAL A 229 -1.73 13.04 16.99
CA VAL A 229 -1.01 12.68 15.76
C VAL A 229 0.19 11.77 16.04
N TRP A 230 1.10 12.21 16.90
CA TRP A 230 2.32 11.46 17.15
C TRP A 230 2.08 10.18 17.95
N PRO A 231 1.33 10.19 19.08
CA PRO A 231 1.07 8.96 19.82
C PRO A 231 0.33 7.90 19.00
N LEU A 232 -0.61 8.32 18.14
CA LEU A 232 -1.34 7.40 17.27
C LEU A 232 -0.47 6.91 16.13
N TYR A 233 0.36 7.77 15.52
CA TYR A 233 1.36 7.32 14.57
C TYR A 233 2.26 6.23 15.18
N GLU A 234 2.83 6.45 16.36
CA GLU A 234 3.69 5.46 17.02
C GLU A 234 2.93 4.17 17.34
N LYS A 235 1.67 4.28 17.79
CA LYS A 235 0.82 3.13 18.06
C LYS A 235 0.62 2.30 16.79
N HIS A 236 0.16 2.94 15.71
CA HIS A 236 -0.14 2.27 14.43
C HIS A 236 1.13 1.72 13.77
N PHE A 237 2.24 2.45 13.84
CA PHE A 237 3.52 2.00 13.31
C PHE A 237 4.03 0.75 14.04
N LYS A 238 3.85 0.67 15.36
CA LYS A 238 4.23 -0.53 16.14
C LYS A 238 3.50 -1.81 15.71
N GLU A 239 2.34 -1.71 15.08
CA GLU A 239 1.56 -2.88 14.65
C GLU A 239 2.21 -3.63 13.48
N PHE A 240 3.02 -2.95 12.65
CA PHE A 240 3.63 -3.55 11.45
C PHE A 240 5.12 -3.27 11.27
N LYS A 241 5.76 -2.43 12.09
CA LYS A 241 7.16 -2.01 11.91
C LYS A 241 8.18 -3.15 11.82
N ASP A 242 7.86 -4.30 12.42
CA ASP A 242 8.76 -5.46 12.49
C ASP A 242 8.46 -6.48 11.36
N GLN A 243 7.53 -6.16 10.44
CA GLN A 243 7.21 -6.98 9.27
C GLN A 243 8.37 -6.92 8.26
N PRO A 244 8.99 -8.04 7.89
CA PRO A 244 10.19 -8.07 7.06
C PRO A 244 9.94 -7.68 5.60
N ASP A 245 8.68 -7.68 5.15
CA ASP A 245 8.28 -7.35 3.78
C ASP A 245 7.92 -5.87 3.57
N ILE A 246 8.13 -5.03 4.60
CA ILE A 246 7.92 -3.58 4.54
C ILE A 246 9.27 -2.85 4.48
N PHE A 247 9.53 -2.19 3.36
CA PHE A 247 10.73 -1.38 3.15
C PHE A 247 10.61 -0.04 3.88
N MET A 248 11.41 0.14 4.92
CA MET A 248 11.49 1.38 5.69
C MET A 248 12.30 2.45 4.94
N LEU A 249 11.68 3.59 4.66
CA LEU A 249 12.28 4.70 3.94
C LEU A 249 12.49 5.90 4.88
N ASN A 250 13.70 6.47 4.88
CA ASN A 250 13.97 7.70 5.61
C ASN A 250 13.47 8.92 4.82
N GLY A 251 12.41 9.58 5.30
CA GLY A 251 11.79 10.74 4.68
C GLY A 251 12.60 12.05 4.75
N GLU A 252 13.77 12.05 5.39
CA GLU A 252 14.74 13.15 5.35
C GLU A 252 15.62 13.11 4.09
N ILE A 253 15.73 11.93 3.46
CA ILE A 253 16.49 11.77 2.23
C ILE A 253 15.82 12.57 1.10
N ALA A 254 16.64 13.10 0.18
CA ALA A 254 16.14 13.81 -0.99
C ALA A 254 15.14 12.96 -1.78
N LYS A 255 14.04 13.60 -2.21
CA LYS A 255 12.91 12.95 -2.90
C LYS A 255 13.33 12.10 -4.09
N GLU A 256 14.30 12.59 -4.87
CA GLU A 256 14.85 11.88 -6.04
C GLU A 256 15.58 10.59 -5.66
N ASN A 257 16.36 10.61 -4.57
CA ASN A 257 17.07 9.42 -4.08
C ASN A 257 16.08 8.37 -3.57
N ILE A 258 15.04 8.78 -2.84
CA ILE A 258 13.96 7.89 -2.40
C ILE A 258 13.25 7.29 -3.63
N PHE A 259 12.91 8.12 -4.61
CA PHE A 259 12.28 7.67 -5.84
C PHE A 259 13.15 6.64 -6.59
N ASN A 260 14.44 6.92 -6.77
CA ASN A 260 15.36 6.01 -7.45
C ASN A 260 15.52 4.68 -6.69
N TYR A 261 15.64 4.72 -5.36
CA TYR A 261 15.69 3.51 -4.54
C TYR A 261 14.42 2.67 -4.70
N VAL A 262 13.24 3.30 -4.57
CA VAL A 262 11.95 2.63 -4.72
C VAL A 262 11.79 2.04 -6.12
N LEU A 263 12.16 2.80 -7.16
CA LEU A 263 12.08 2.33 -8.54
C LEU A 263 12.99 1.11 -8.77
N ASN A 264 14.19 1.08 -8.16
CA ASN A 264 15.07 -0.07 -8.24
C ASN A 264 14.52 -1.29 -7.49
N CYS A 265 13.82 -1.12 -6.37
CA CYS A 265 13.17 -2.22 -5.66
C CYS A 265 11.98 -2.82 -6.43
N VAL A 266 11.33 -2.01 -7.26
CA VAL A 266 10.18 -2.44 -8.06
C VAL A 266 10.61 -3.14 -9.35
N LYS A 267 11.83 -2.85 -9.85
CA LYS A 267 12.40 -3.44 -11.06
C LYS A 267 12.91 -4.86 -10.85
#